data_AF-A0A2E1DGL3-F1
#
_entry.id   AF-A0A2E1DGL3-F1
#
_cell.length_a   1.000
_cell.length_b   1.000
_cell.length_c   1.000
_cell.angle_alpha   90.00
_cell.angle_beta   90.00
_cell.angle_gamma   90.00
#
_symmetry.space_group_name_H-M   'P 1'
#
loop_
_entity.id
_entity.type
_entity.pdbx_description
1 polymer ?
#
loop_
_entity_poly.entity_id
_entity_poly.type
_entity_poly.pdbx_seq_one_letter_code
_entity_poly.pdbx_strand_id
1 'polypeptide(L)' 'SDNEILDMMVYPNPVDGNYVTILSPVEGLKEIQVFTVTGRKVMDTAINGNTLDVSSFNSGFYMLKVTINGQSKISKLVVR' A
#
# COMPACT_ATOMS: atom_id res chain seq x y z
N SER A 1 0.05 -7.48 19.17
CA SER A 1 -0.79 -8.23 18.21
C SER A 1 -1.46 -7.30 17.23
N ASP A 2 -2.38 -6.39 17.60
CA ASP A 2 -3.04 -5.50 16.60
C ASP A 2 -2.44 -4.08 16.52
N ASN A 3 -1.86 -3.60 17.61
CA ASN A 3 -1.30 -2.25 17.68
C ASN A 3 -0.07 -2.04 16.79
N GLU A 4 0.68 -3.10 16.46
CA GLU A 4 1.93 -2.96 15.73
C GLU A 4 1.68 -2.63 14.25
N ILE A 5 0.65 -3.19 13.61
CA ILE A 5 0.37 -2.87 12.20
C ILE A 5 -0.15 -1.43 12.01
N LEU A 6 -0.69 -0.80 13.07
CA LEU A 6 -1.14 0.59 13.05
C LEU A 6 0.00 1.59 12.81
N ASP A 7 1.25 1.21 13.04
CA ASP A 7 2.41 2.08 12.80
C ASP A 7 2.96 1.97 11.37
N MET A 8 2.32 1.20 10.49
CA MET A 8 2.74 1.09 9.09
C MET A 8 2.66 2.45 8.36
N MET A 9 3.71 2.81 7.64
CA MET A 9 3.84 4.05 6.88
C MET A 9 3.98 3.76 5.39
N VAL A 10 3.48 4.67 4.55
CA VAL A 10 3.59 4.60 3.09
C VAL A 10 4.19 5.90 2.59
N TYR A 11 5.37 5.85 1.96
CA TYR A 11 6.09 7.03 1.48
C TYR A 11 6.88 6.77 0.18
N PRO A 12 7.10 7.78 -0.68
CA PRO A 12 6.55 9.12 -0.58
C PRO A 12 5.02 9.11 -0.74
N ASN A 13 4.35 10.13 -0.20
CA ASN A 13 2.92 10.35 -0.40
C ASN A 13 2.65 11.85 -0.19
N PRO A 14 2.39 12.65 -1.25
CA PRO A 14 2.15 12.22 -2.63
C PRO A 14 3.34 11.58 -3.33
N VAL A 15 3.06 10.72 -4.30
CA VAL A 15 4.04 10.02 -5.14
C VAL A 15 4.22 10.78 -6.44
N ASP A 16 5.44 11.20 -6.73
CA ASP A 16 5.82 11.84 -8.00
C ASP A 16 6.60 10.89 -8.94
N GLY A 17 6.73 9.60 -8.57
CA GLY A 17 7.52 8.62 -9.30
C GLY A 17 6.89 7.23 -9.34
N ASN A 18 7.71 6.23 -9.66
CA ASN A 18 7.22 4.88 -9.97
C ASN A 18 7.02 3.99 -8.75
N TYR A 19 7.49 4.39 -7.56
CA TYR A 19 7.57 3.50 -6.42
C TYR A 19 7.13 4.15 -5.13
N VAL A 20 6.55 3.33 -4.26
CA VAL A 20 6.35 3.65 -2.84
C VAL A 20 6.99 2.60 -1.96
N THR A 21 7.41 3.03 -0.78
CA THR A 21 7.87 2.19 0.32
C THR A 21 6.74 2.02 1.34
N ILE A 22 6.43 0.77 1.65
CA ILE A 22 5.49 0.33 2.68
C ILE A 22 6.34 -0.19 3.85
N LEU A 23 6.53 0.66 4.85
CA LEU A 23 7.26 0.32 6.07
C LEU A 23 6.26 -0.19 7.11
N SER A 24 6.56 -1.33 7.72
CA SER A 24 5.75 -1.96 8.76
C SER A 24 6.68 -2.46 9.87
N PRO A 25 6.32 -2.35 11.16
CA PRO A 25 7.09 -2.99 12.23
C PRO A 25 6.88 -4.52 12.26
N VAL A 26 5.88 -5.02 11.54
CA VAL A 26 5.61 -6.45 11.37
C VAL A 26 6.24 -6.92 10.06
N GLU A 27 7.11 -7.93 10.19
CA GLU A 27 7.72 -8.64 9.06
C GLU A 27 6.79 -9.69 8.47
N GLY A 28 7.01 -10.01 7.19
CA GLY A 28 6.27 -11.05 6.46
C GLY A 28 5.87 -10.64 5.05
N LEU A 29 5.22 -11.59 4.35
CA LEU A 29 4.65 -11.35 3.03
C LEU A 29 3.55 -10.28 3.14
N LYS A 30 3.69 -9.22 2.34
CA LYS A 30 2.70 -8.13 2.29
C LYS A 30 1.75 -8.40 1.13
N GLU A 31 0.53 -8.81 1.44
CA GLU A 31 -0.56 -8.91 0.47
C GLU A 31 -1.16 -7.53 0.25
N ILE A 32 -1.09 -7.03 -0.97
CA ILE A 32 -1.40 -5.65 -1.32
C ILE A 32 -2.56 -5.61 -2.29
N GLN A 33 -3.59 -4.85 -1.93
CA GLN A 33 -4.72 -4.56 -2.79
C GLN A 33 -4.86 -3.05 -2.93
N VAL A 34 -4.99 -2.57 -4.16
CA VAL A 34 -5.21 -1.14 -4.45
C VAL A 34 -6.57 -0.94 -5.08
N PHE A 35 -7.30 0.05 -4.58
CA PHE A 35 -8.63 0.41 -5.06
C PHE A 35 -8.68 1.88 -5.47
N THR A 36 -9.49 2.19 -6.49
CA THR A 36 -9.90 3.57 -6.78
C THR A 36 -10.86 4.08 -5.70
N VAL A 37 -11.12 5.40 -5.68
CA VAL A 37 -12.12 6.02 -4.78
C VAL A 37 -13.54 5.48 -4.95
N THR A 38 -13.85 4.88 -6.09
CA THR A 38 -15.14 4.22 -6.37
C THR A 38 -15.19 2.76 -5.90
N GLY A 39 -14.11 2.23 -5.32
CA GLY A 39 -14.01 0.85 -4.86
C GLY A 39 -13.60 -0.16 -5.92
N ARG A 40 -13.25 0.27 -7.15
CA ARG A 40 -12.73 -0.65 -8.18
C ARG A 40 -11.32 -1.08 -7.82
N LYS A 41 -11.10 -2.39 -7.68
CA LYS A 41 -9.76 -2.96 -7.49
C LYS A 41 -8.93 -2.79 -8.78
N VAL A 42 -7.74 -2.23 -8.66
CA VAL A 42 -6.81 -1.97 -9.77
C VAL A 42 -5.50 -2.74 -9.66
N MET A 43 -5.19 -3.25 -8.47
CA MET A 43 -4.03 -4.10 -8.23
C MET A 43 -4.35 -5.10 -7.12
N ASP A 44 -3.81 -6.31 -7.28
CA ASP A 44 -3.82 -7.39 -6.30
C ASP A 44 -2.49 -8.13 -6.45
N THR A 45 -1.59 -7.97 -5.49
CA THR A 45 -0.20 -8.48 -5.57
C THR A 45 0.33 -8.83 -4.20
N ALA A 46 1.47 -9.51 -4.15
CA ALA A 46 2.19 -9.78 -2.91
C ALA A 46 3.68 -9.48 -3.07
N ILE A 47 4.29 -8.85 -2.07
CA ILE A 47 5.72 -8.50 -2.07
C ILE A 47 6.42 -9.04 -0.83
N ASN A 48 7.65 -9.54 -1.01
CA ASN A 48 8.57 -9.96 0.07
C ASN A 48 9.54 -8.85 0.50
N GLY A 49 9.14 -7.60 0.32
CA GLY A 49 9.95 -6.43 0.65
C GLY A 49 9.07 -5.25 1.02
N ASN A 50 9.58 -4.04 0.83
CA ASN A 50 8.85 -2.82 1.17
C ASN A 50 8.48 -1.99 -0.07
N THR A 51 9.01 -2.28 -1.24
CA THR A 51 8.78 -1.47 -2.44
C THR A 51 7.59 -1.99 -3.25
N LEU A 52 6.64 -1.12 -3.52
CA LEU A 52 5.53 -1.34 -4.45
C LEU A 52 5.71 -0.46 -5.68
N ASP A 53 5.62 -1.07 -6.86
CA ASP A 53 5.59 -0.37 -8.15
C ASP A 53 4.18 0.18 -8.42
N VAL A 54 4.09 1.48 -8.65
CA VAL A 54 2.88 2.24 -8.97
C VAL A 54 3.01 2.99 -10.30
N SER A 55 4.01 2.68 -11.12
CA SER A 55 4.27 3.33 -12.43
C SER A 55 3.11 3.27 -13.42
N SER A 56 2.25 2.25 -13.27
CA SER A 56 1.05 2.08 -14.11
C SER A 56 -0.17 2.86 -13.63
N PHE A 57 -0.08 3.55 -12.49
CA PHE A 57 -1.19 4.31 -11.93
C PHE A 57 -1.20 5.74 -12.48
N ASN A 58 -2.38 6.17 -12.91
CA ASN A 58 -2.59 7.56 -13.28
C ASN A 58 -2.64 8.45 -12.02
N SER A 59 -2.44 9.75 -12.20
CA SER A 59 -2.61 10.73 -11.13
C SER A 59 -4.00 10.63 -10.50
N GLY A 60 -4.05 10.64 -9.18
CA GLY A 60 -5.31 10.53 -8.44
C GLY A 60 -5.18 9.94 -7.04
N PHE A 61 -6.32 9.63 -6.46
CA PHE A 61 -6.45 9.05 -5.13
C PHE A 61 -6.73 7.55 -5.19
N TYR A 62 -6.02 6.81 -4.34
CA TYR A 62 -6.15 5.37 -4.22
C TYR A 62 -6.25 4.97 -2.74
N MET A 63 -6.90 3.84 -2.49
CA MET A 63 -6.89 3.17 -1.19
C MET A 63 -5.97 1.95 -1.30
N LEU A 64 -4.90 1.96 -0.52
CA LEU A 64 -3.95 0.86 -0.39
C LEU A 64 -4.30 0.04 0.84
N LYS A 65 -4.74 -1.21 0.65
CA LYS A 65 -4.92 -2.19 1.72
C LYS A 65 -3.71 -3.12 1.73
N VAL A 66 -3.04 -3.21 2.87
CA VAL A 66 -1.92 -4.10 3.10
C VAL A 66 -2.31 -5.11 4.16
N THR A 67 -2.13 -6.40 3.89
CA THR A 67 -2.37 -7.48 4.84
C THR A 67 -1.06 -8.22 5.11
N ILE A 68 -0.74 -8.42 6.39
CA ILE A 68 0.43 -9.15 6.85
C ILE A 68 -0.05 -10.09 7.97
N ASN A 69 0.22 -11.39 7.85
CA ASN A 69 -0.15 -12.40 8.85
C ASN A 69 -1.64 -12.34 9.26
N GLY A 70 -2.53 -12.12 8.28
CA GLY A 70 -3.99 -12.06 8.49
C GLY A 70 -4.52 -10.73 9.02
N GLN A 71 -3.66 -9.76 9.33
CA GLN A 71 -4.07 -8.43 9.79
C GLN A 71 -3.94 -7.39 8.68
N SER A 72 -4.93 -6.51 8.54
CA SER A 72 -4.95 -5.51 7.47
C SER A 72 -4.89 -4.08 7.99
N LYS A 73 -4.17 -3.21 7.25
CA LYS A 73 -4.27 -1.76 7.36
C LYS A 73 -4.61 -1.14 6.02
N ILE A 74 -5.43 -0.09 6.03
CA ILE A 74 -5.77 0.71 4.85
C ILE A 74 -5.11 2.07 4.96
N SER A 75 -4.56 2.59 3.86
CA SER A 75 -3.96 3.93 3.79
C SER A 75 -4.33 4.61 2.48
N LYS A 76 -4.56 5.93 2.55
CA LYS A 76 -4.80 6.75 1.35
C LYS A 76 -3.48 7.02 0.65
N LEU A 77 -3.40 6.71 -0.64
CA LEU A 77 -2.27 7.01 -1.50
C LEU A 77 -2.66 8.10 -2.51
N VAL A 78 -1.79 9.08 -2.70
CA VAL A 78 -1.94 10.14 -3.70
C VAL A 78 -0.84 9.98 -4.74
N VAL A 79 -1.20 9.76 -6.00
CA VAL A 79 -0.27 9.73 -7.15
C VAL A 79 -0.42 11.03 -7.92
N ARG A 80 0.69 11.65 -8.33
CA ARG A 80 0.73 12.90 -9.11
C ARG A 80 1.14 12.65 -10.54
#